data_AF-A0A9X0A9H0-F1
#
_entry.id   AF-A0A9X0A9H0-F1
#
_cell.length_a   1.000
_cell.length_b   1.000
_cell.length_c   1.000
_cell.angle_alpha   90.00
_cell.angle_beta   90.00
_cell.angle_gamma   90.00
#
_symmetry.space_group_name_H-M   'P 1'
#
loop_
_entity.id
_entity.type
_entity.pdbx_description
1 polymer ?
#
loop_
_entity_poly.entity_id
_entity_poly.type
_entity_poly.pdbx_seq_one_letter_code
_entity_poly.pdbx_strand_id
1 'polypeptide(L)'
;MDLLSNATISATPGTFLGIYDELSKYNVHLNIFERLWASWYAYMQNDVLATGIMSFVMHEVFYFGRSLPWIIIDQIPYFNKYKIQGNKIPTAAEQWTCTKLVLLSHFTVELPQIYLFHPMAKYFGMGTDVPFPTLFTIAYQVAIFFVLEDTWHYWMHRAMHYGWLYKKIHKIHHQYSAPFGLAAEYASPIEVMVLGLGTVGSPILWVMLTGNLHILTMYIWIVCRLFQAIDAHSGYEFPWSLHHFLPFWAGADHHDTHHEKFIGNYASSFRWWDYCLDTESGPEAAKKRRERKIEKEVKKAQ
;
A
#
# COMPACT_ATOMS: atom_id res chain seq x y z
N MET A 1 18.91 17.16 -50.69
CA MET A 1 17.75 17.61 -51.45
C MET A 1 16.68 16.54 -51.38
N ASP A 2 15.62 16.58 -50.59
CA ASP A 2 15.18 17.35 -49.42
C ASP A 2 13.98 16.51 -48.95
N LEU A 3 14.09 15.81 -47.82
CA LEU A 3 13.61 16.23 -46.49
C LEU A 3 12.25 16.95 -46.51
N LEU A 4 11.31 16.36 -45.74
CA LEU A 4 10.04 16.91 -45.26
C LEU A 4 8.80 16.68 -46.15
N SER A 5 8.39 15.42 -46.24
CA SER A 5 6.96 15.04 -46.30
C SER A 5 6.60 14.27 -45.03
N ASN A 6 6.98 14.82 -43.86
CA ASN A 6 6.31 14.47 -42.62
C ASN A 6 4.98 15.23 -42.65
N ALA A 7 3.97 14.59 -43.22
CA ALA A 7 2.60 14.97 -43.01
C ALA A 7 2.38 15.09 -41.51
N THR A 8 2.32 16.34 -41.04
CA THR A 8 1.70 16.73 -39.79
C THR A 8 0.42 15.92 -39.66
N ILE A 9 0.44 14.94 -38.76
CA ILE A 9 -0.75 14.34 -38.21
C ILE A 9 -1.52 15.53 -37.63
N SER A 10 -2.48 16.03 -38.38
CA SER A 10 -3.41 17.04 -37.90
C SER A 10 -4.17 16.37 -36.77
N ALA A 11 -3.73 16.63 -35.54
CA ALA A 11 -4.42 16.34 -34.30
C ALA A 11 -5.94 16.45 -34.50
N THR A 12 -6.63 15.31 -34.62
CA THR A 12 -8.09 15.33 -34.73
C THR A 12 -8.63 15.59 -33.33
N PRO A 13 -9.48 16.61 -33.10
CA PRO A 13 -9.93 17.01 -31.76
C PRO A 13 -10.66 15.92 -30.95
N GLY A 14 -10.96 14.76 -31.54
CA GLY A 14 -11.56 13.60 -30.86
C GLY A 14 -10.59 12.50 -30.41
N THR A 15 -9.27 12.65 -30.64
CA THR A 15 -8.25 11.67 -30.21
C THR A 15 -7.50 12.17 -28.98
N PHE A 16 -7.01 11.27 -28.11
CA PHE A 16 -6.21 11.65 -26.94
C PHE A 16 -5.01 12.52 -27.30
N LEU A 17 -4.23 12.13 -28.32
CA LEU A 17 -3.08 12.91 -28.79
C LEU A 17 -3.51 14.27 -29.35
N GLY A 18 -4.64 14.33 -30.07
CA GLY A 18 -5.14 15.60 -30.57
C GLY A 18 -5.57 16.57 -29.46
N ILE A 19 -6.19 16.03 -28.40
CA ILE A 19 -6.53 16.79 -27.19
C ILE A 19 -5.25 17.28 -26.49
N TYR A 20 -4.24 16.41 -26.35
CA TYR A 20 -2.95 16.77 -25.75
C TYR A 20 -2.22 17.87 -26.53
N ASP A 21 -2.18 17.77 -27.86
CA ASP A 21 -1.55 18.76 -28.72
C ASP A 21 -2.25 20.12 -28.61
N GLU A 22 -3.58 20.14 -28.58
CA GLU A 22 -4.37 21.36 -28.44
C GLU A 22 -4.20 21.98 -27.04
N LEU A 23 -4.30 21.19 -25.97
CA LEU A 23 -4.05 21.65 -24.59
C LEU A 23 -2.63 22.18 -24.43
N SER A 24 -1.64 21.55 -25.06
CA SER A 24 -0.24 21.96 -25.01
C SER A 24 0.02 23.33 -25.63
N LYS A 25 -0.76 23.77 -26.62
CA LYS A 25 -0.60 25.08 -27.26
C LYS A 25 -0.89 26.23 -26.29
N TYR A 26 -1.90 26.07 -25.42
CA TYR A 26 -2.35 27.14 -24.52
C TYR A 26 -1.84 26.98 -23.08
N ASN A 27 -1.40 25.79 -22.68
CA ASN A 27 -0.95 25.50 -21.32
C ASN A 27 0.57 25.26 -21.25
N VAL A 28 1.35 26.13 -21.89
CA VAL A 28 2.83 26.01 -21.95
C VAL A 28 3.54 26.10 -20.60
N HIS A 29 2.86 26.64 -19.58
CA HIS A 29 3.36 26.72 -18.21
C HIS A 29 3.28 25.38 -17.47
N LEU A 30 2.46 24.43 -17.96
CA LEU A 30 2.32 23.09 -17.38
C LEU A 30 3.42 22.15 -17.87
N ASN A 31 3.91 21.31 -16.97
CA ASN A 31 4.84 20.26 -17.35
C ASN A 31 4.14 19.15 -18.18
N ILE A 32 4.93 18.23 -18.75
CA ILE A 32 4.41 17.17 -19.62
C ILE A 32 3.38 16.26 -18.90
N PHE A 33 3.59 15.94 -17.63
CA PHE A 33 2.71 15.06 -16.87
C PHE A 33 1.39 15.74 -16.54
N GLU A 34 1.40 17.04 -16.20
CA GLU A 34 0.19 17.83 -15.98
C GLU A 34 -0.64 17.93 -17.26
N ARG A 35 0.01 18.13 -18.41
CA ARG A 35 -0.69 18.17 -19.70
C ARG A 35 -1.28 16.81 -20.07
N LEU A 36 -0.54 15.72 -19.87
CA LEU A 36 -1.07 14.36 -20.08
C LEU A 36 -2.26 14.07 -19.15
N TRP A 37 -2.17 14.51 -17.89
CA TRP A 37 -3.22 14.37 -16.90
C TRP A 37 -4.50 15.13 -17.30
N ALA A 38 -4.37 16.42 -17.63
CA ALA A 38 -5.51 17.21 -18.11
C ALA A 38 -6.12 16.61 -19.39
N SER A 39 -5.28 16.10 -20.29
CA SER A 39 -5.72 15.44 -21.52
C SER A 39 -6.49 14.16 -21.26
N TRP A 40 -6.12 13.39 -20.22
CA TRP A 40 -6.82 12.17 -19.82
C TRP A 40 -8.26 12.47 -19.39
N TYR A 41 -8.45 13.42 -18.47
CA TYR A 41 -9.79 13.81 -18.02
C TYR A 41 -10.62 14.39 -19.18
N ALA A 42 -10.01 15.25 -20.01
CA ALA A 42 -10.69 15.81 -21.18
C ALA A 42 -11.07 14.75 -22.23
N TYR A 43 -10.23 13.74 -22.45
CA TYR A 43 -10.50 12.64 -23.37
C TYR A 43 -11.62 11.72 -22.86
N MET A 44 -11.64 11.45 -21.56
CA MET A 44 -12.63 10.56 -20.95
C MET A 44 -14.03 11.18 -20.86
N GLN A 45 -14.13 12.53 -20.81
CA GLN A 45 -15.38 13.29 -20.68
C GLN A 45 -16.28 12.86 -19.50
N ASN A 46 -15.69 12.15 -18.53
CA ASN A 46 -16.37 11.64 -17.35
C ASN A 46 -15.32 11.40 -16.26
N ASP A 47 -15.27 12.31 -15.29
CA ASP A 47 -14.24 12.30 -14.24
C ASP A 47 -14.30 11.05 -13.36
N VAL A 48 -15.49 10.48 -13.15
CA VAL A 48 -15.69 9.24 -12.40
C VAL A 48 -15.03 8.08 -13.12
N LEU A 49 -15.27 7.94 -14.43
CA LEU A 49 -14.63 6.89 -15.25
C LEU A 49 -13.11 7.13 -15.38
N ALA A 50 -12.71 8.38 -15.63
CA ALA A 50 -11.30 8.76 -15.74
C ALA A 50 -10.52 8.39 -14.48
N THR A 51 -11.09 8.72 -13.31
CA THR A 51 -10.49 8.41 -12.01
C THR A 51 -10.57 6.92 -11.71
N GLY A 52 -11.71 6.28 -11.93
CA GLY A 52 -11.91 4.86 -11.62
C GLY A 52 -10.96 3.96 -12.39
N ILE A 53 -10.84 4.16 -13.71
CA ILE A 53 -9.93 3.40 -14.57
C ILE A 53 -8.47 3.64 -14.16
N MET A 54 -8.07 4.90 -13.99
CA MET A 54 -6.68 5.23 -13.64
C MET A 54 -6.29 4.69 -12.26
N SER A 55 -7.18 4.81 -11.27
CA SER A 55 -6.94 4.30 -9.92
C SER A 55 -6.80 2.79 -9.90
N PHE A 56 -7.68 2.07 -10.60
CA PHE A 56 -7.64 0.60 -10.65
C PHE A 56 -6.42 0.10 -11.41
N VAL A 57 -6.13 0.66 -12.59
CA VAL A 57 -4.92 0.29 -13.35
C VAL A 57 -3.65 0.60 -12.56
N MET A 58 -3.59 1.74 -11.88
CA MET A 58 -2.46 2.10 -11.02
C MET A 58 -2.27 1.06 -9.91
N HIS A 59 -3.33 0.72 -9.17
CA HIS A 59 -3.27 -0.28 -8.10
C HIS A 59 -2.76 -1.63 -8.62
N GLU A 60 -3.37 -2.17 -9.68
CA GLU A 60 -2.99 -3.45 -10.27
C GLU A 60 -1.52 -3.46 -10.74
N VAL A 61 -1.10 -2.41 -11.46
CA VAL A 61 0.27 -2.30 -11.99
C VAL A 61 1.29 -2.26 -10.86
N PHE A 62 1.05 -1.46 -9.83
CA PHE A 62 2.00 -1.33 -8.72
C PHE A 62 1.95 -2.52 -7.77
N TYR A 63 0.79 -3.13 -7.51
CA TYR A 63 0.68 -4.31 -6.65
C TYR A 63 1.42 -5.52 -7.25
N PHE A 64 1.04 -5.91 -8.46
CA PHE A 64 1.67 -7.06 -9.13
C PHE A 64 3.10 -6.76 -9.56
N GLY A 65 3.36 -5.53 -10.01
CA GLY A 65 4.71 -5.06 -10.35
C GLY A 65 5.66 -5.11 -9.16
N ARG A 66 5.22 -4.67 -7.97
CA ARG A 66 6.05 -4.73 -6.76
C ARG A 66 6.23 -6.14 -6.21
N SER A 67 5.24 -7.01 -6.43
CA SER A 67 5.29 -8.43 -6.05
C SER A 67 6.27 -9.25 -6.91
N LEU A 68 6.45 -8.88 -8.18
CA LEU A 68 7.26 -9.64 -9.14
C LEU A 68 8.74 -9.84 -8.73
N PRO A 69 9.49 -8.83 -8.23
CA PRO A 69 10.83 -9.03 -7.72
C PRO A 69 10.94 -10.14 -6.67
N TRP A 70 9.94 -10.27 -5.78
CA TRP A 70 9.94 -11.29 -4.72
C TRP A 70 9.75 -12.69 -5.29
N ILE A 71 8.87 -12.84 -6.28
CA ILE A 71 8.67 -14.09 -7.02
C ILE A 71 9.95 -14.52 -7.73
N ILE A 72 10.65 -13.58 -8.37
CA ILE A 72 11.92 -13.85 -9.06
C ILE A 72 13.00 -14.29 -8.07
N ILE A 73 13.11 -13.59 -6.94
CA ILE A 73 14.10 -13.86 -5.89
C ILE A 73 13.88 -15.24 -5.25
N ASP A 74 12.62 -15.67 -5.05
CA ASP A 74 12.28 -17.02 -4.56
C ASP A 74 12.83 -18.14 -5.48
N GLN A 75 13.13 -17.86 -6.75
CA GLN A 75 13.69 -18.83 -7.71
C GLN A 75 15.22 -18.81 -7.79
N ILE A 76 15.90 -17.92 -7.05
CA ILE A 76 17.35 -17.74 -7.12
C ILE A 76 17.98 -18.17 -5.78
N PRO A 77 18.63 -19.35 -5.71
CA PRO A 77 19.13 -19.92 -4.44
C PRO A 77 20.08 -19.02 -3.65
N TYR A 78 20.78 -18.10 -4.31
CA TYR A 78 21.66 -17.13 -3.66
C TYR A 78 20.95 -16.30 -2.58
N PHE A 79 19.67 -15.99 -2.76
CA PHE A 79 18.93 -15.16 -1.82
C PHE A 79 18.34 -15.92 -0.65
N ASN A 80 18.41 -17.27 -0.63
CA ASN A 80 17.88 -18.09 0.47
C ASN A 80 18.54 -17.76 1.82
N LYS A 81 19.78 -17.26 1.81
CA LYS A 81 20.47 -16.77 3.02
C LYS A 81 19.78 -15.58 3.70
N TYR A 82 18.91 -14.87 2.99
CA TYR A 82 18.13 -13.74 3.48
C TYR A 82 16.67 -14.12 3.78
N LYS A 83 16.27 -15.37 3.55
CA LYS A 83 14.90 -15.82 3.82
C LYS A 83 14.70 -15.98 5.33
N ILE A 84 13.70 -15.31 5.89
CA ILE A 84 13.46 -15.28 7.35
C ILE A 84 13.11 -16.68 7.86
N GLN A 85 12.10 -17.31 7.25
CA GLN A 85 11.71 -18.70 7.55
C GLN A 85 12.39 -19.73 6.64
N GLY A 86 13.68 -19.53 6.33
CA GLY A 86 14.64 -20.47 5.72
C GLY A 86 14.09 -21.41 4.63
N ASN A 87 13.47 -22.52 5.04
CA ASN A 87 13.00 -23.60 4.17
C ASN A 87 11.59 -23.39 3.58
N LYS A 88 10.91 -22.29 3.90
CA LYS A 88 9.55 -21.99 3.43
C LYS A 88 9.58 -21.05 2.23
N ILE A 89 9.76 -21.62 1.05
CA ILE A 89 9.66 -20.92 -0.24
C ILE A 89 8.28 -21.27 -0.85
N PRO A 90 7.46 -20.28 -1.24
CA PRO A 90 6.15 -20.55 -1.82
C PRO A 90 6.28 -21.27 -3.16
N THR A 91 5.51 -22.34 -3.34
CA THR A 91 5.42 -23.06 -4.61
C THR A 91 4.65 -22.24 -5.65
N ALA A 92 4.87 -22.52 -6.94
CA ALA A 92 4.10 -21.89 -8.03
C ALA A 92 2.59 -22.12 -7.89
N ALA A 93 2.19 -23.27 -7.34
CA ALA A 93 0.79 -23.59 -7.09
C ALA A 93 0.18 -22.73 -5.97
N GLU A 94 0.92 -22.46 -4.90
CA GLU A 94 0.51 -21.55 -3.83
C GLU A 94 0.43 -20.11 -4.33
N GLN A 95 1.45 -19.64 -5.06
CA GLN A 95 1.44 -18.30 -5.66
C GLN A 95 0.24 -18.12 -6.61
N TRP A 96 -0.05 -19.13 -7.44
CA TRP A 96 -1.20 -19.06 -8.35
C TRP A 96 -2.54 -19.11 -7.61
N THR A 97 -2.65 -19.89 -6.54
CA THR A 97 -3.84 -19.95 -5.70
C THR A 97 -4.07 -18.61 -5.00
N CYS A 98 -3.02 -18.02 -4.45
CA CYS A 98 -3.02 -16.69 -3.86
C CYS A 98 -3.46 -15.63 -4.88
N THR A 99 -2.82 -15.60 -6.05
CA THR A 99 -3.11 -14.66 -7.13
C THR A 99 -4.56 -14.69 -7.56
N LYS A 100 -5.17 -15.88 -7.71
CA LYS A 100 -6.59 -15.99 -8.09
C LYS A 100 -7.54 -15.36 -7.07
N LEU A 101 -7.28 -15.57 -5.77
CA LEU A 101 -8.13 -15.00 -4.72
C LEU A 101 -7.93 -13.49 -4.60
N VAL A 102 -6.69 -13.04 -4.70
CA VAL A 102 -6.34 -11.60 -4.72
C VAL A 102 -7.04 -10.91 -5.89
N LEU A 103 -6.88 -11.41 -7.12
CA LEU A 103 -7.60 -10.87 -8.29
C LEU A 103 -9.12 -10.91 -8.11
N LEU A 104 -9.68 -12.01 -7.58
CA LEU A 104 -11.11 -12.06 -7.29
C LEU A 104 -11.51 -10.93 -6.33
N SER A 105 -10.75 -10.72 -5.25
CA SER A 105 -10.99 -9.63 -4.29
C SER A 105 -10.86 -8.25 -4.95
N HIS A 106 -9.82 -8.01 -5.74
CA HIS A 106 -9.61 -6.73 -6.41
C HIS A 106 -10.79 -6.37 -7.33
N PHE A 107 -11.29 -7.33 -8.11
CA PHE A 107 -12.40 -7.09 -9.03
C PHE A 107 -13.79 -7.07 -8.34
N THR A 108 -13.98 -7.76 -7.21
CA THR A 108 -15.30 -7.89 -6.58
C THR A 108 -15.49 -7.01 -5.35
N VAL A 109 -14.42 -6.60 -4.69
CA VAL A 109 -14.43 -5.81 -3.45
C VAL A 109 -13.83 -4.43 -3.70
N GLU A 110 -12.60 -4.37 -4.20
CA GLU A 110 -11.87 -3.10 -4.31
C GLU A 110 -12.33 -2.25 -5.50
N LEU A 111 -12.59 -2.86 -6.65
CA LEU A 111 -13.05 -2.17 -7.86
C LEU A 111 -14.34 -1.36 -7.60
N PRO A 112 -15.40 -1.91 -6.96
CA PRO A 112 -16.54 -1.12 -6.52
C PRO A 112 -16.17 0.07 -5.62
N GLN A 113 -15.28 -0.13 -4.64
CA GLN A 113 -14.84 0.94 -3.74
C GLN A 113 -14.09 2.04 -4.49
N ILE A 114 -13.24 1.68 -5.44
CA ILE A 114 -12.48 2.60 -6.31
C ILE A 114 -13.41 3.41 -7.21
N TYR A 115 -14.44 2.80 -7.79
CA TYR A 115 -15.40 3.52 -8.62
C TYR A 115 -16.26 4.49 -7.81
N LEU A 116 -16.60 4.13 -6.57
CA LEU A 116 -17.35 4.99 -5.66
C LEU A 116 -16.47 6.08 -5.00
N PHE A 117 -15.14 5.96 -5.10
CA PHE A 117 -14.20 6.91 -4.49
C PHE A 117 -14.32 8.31 -5.08
N HIS A 118 -14.40 8.46 -6.41
CA HIS A 118 -14.35 9.79 -7.03
C HIS A 118 -15.49 10.73 -6.59
N PRO A 119 -16.78 10.33 -6.62
CA PRO A 119 -17.87 11.18 -6.11
C PRO A 119 -17.66 11.59 -4.65
N MET A 120 -17.22 10.66 -3.80
CA MET A 120 -16.93 10.93 -2.38
C MET A 120 -15.76 11.91 -2.24
N ALA A 121 -14.68 11.71 -2.98
CA ALA A 121 -13.51 12.57 -2.96
C ALA A 121 -13.86 14.01 -3.38
N LYS A 122 -14.63 14.18 -4.47
CA LYS A 122 -15.10 15.50 -4.90
C LYS A 122 -16.06 16.14 -3.89
N TYR A 123 -16.96 15.35 -3.29
CA TYR A 123 -17.87 15.85 -2.25
C TYR A 123 -17.11 16.49 -1.07
N PHE A 124 -16.00 15.89 -0.66
CA PHE A 124 -15.14 16.44 0.40
C PHE A 124 -14.08 17.43 -0.07
N GLY A 125 -14.12 17.86 -1.35
CA GLY A 125 -13.25 18.92 -1.87
C GLY A 125 -11.87 18.46 -2.35
N MET A 126 -11.67 17.18 -2.64
CA MET A 126 -10.42 16.70 -3.24
C MET A 126 -10.24 17.26 -4.65
N GLY A 127 -9.09 17.87 -4.90
CA GLY A 127 -8.71 18.41 -6.21
C GLY A 127 -8.28 17.32 -7.18
N THR A 128 -8.64 17.49 -8.45
CA THR A 128 -8.22 16.65 -9.58
C THR A 128 -7.53 17.46 -10.68
N ASP A 129 -7.44 18.77 -10.49
CA ASP A 129 -7.05 19.76 -11.47
C ASP A 129 -5.55 20.06 -11.42
N VAL A 130 -5.01 20.55 -12.52
CA VAL A 130 -3.62 21.01 -12.64
C VAL A 130 -3.51 22.50 -12.30
N PRO A 131 -2.36 23.01 -11.82
CA PRO A 131 -1.07 22.32 -11.62
C PRO A 131 -1.07 21.38 -10.41
N PHE A 132 -0.13 20.43 -10.41
CA PHE A 132 0.04 19.49 -9.31
C PHE A 132 0.55 20.19 -8.04
N PRO A 133 0.28 19.61 -6.85
CA PRO A 133 0.87 20.11 -5.61
C PRO A 133 2.39 20.03 -5.65
N THR A 134 3.04 20.87 -4.86
CA THR A 134 4.49 20.82 -4.70
C THR A 134 4.93 19.47 -4.12
N LEU A 135 6.17 19.04 -4.42
CA LEU A 135 6.74 17.82 -3.84
C LEU A 135 6.75 17.85 -2.31
N PHE A 136 6.98 19.03 -1.71
CA PHE A 136 6.89 19.19 -0.26
C PHE A 136 5.48 18.90 0.24
N THR A 137 4.45 19.44 -0.43
CA THR A 137 3.03 19.18 -0.10
C THR A 137 2.71 17.70 -0.13
N ILE A 138 3.10 17.02 -1.19
CA ILE A 138 2.90 15.59 -1.35
C ILE A 138 3.62 14.84 -0.22
N ALA A 139 4.90 15.14 0.02
CA ALA A 139 5.73 14.42 0.97
C ALA A 139 5.21 14.52 2.41
N TYR A 140 4.85 15.73 2.89
CA TYR A 140 4.36 15.87 4.26
C TYR A 140 2.97 15.25 4.43
N GLN A 141 2.08 15.34 3.42
CA GLN A 141 0.75 14.72 3.48
C GLN A 141 0.87 13.19 3.52
N VAL A 142 1.71 12.61 2.66
CA VAL A 142 2.01 11.16 2.68
C VAL A 142 2.58 10.72 4.03
N ALA A 143 3.49 11.50 4.62
CA ALA A 143 4.04 11.19 5.95
C ALA A 143 2.94 11.19 7.03
N ILE A 144 2.01 12.15 6.99
CA ILE A 144 0.85 12.19 7.91
C ILE A 144 -0.05 10.96 7.69
N PHE A 145 -0.32 10.59 6.44
CA PHE A 145 -1.17 9.44 6.12
C PHE A 145 -0.57 8.13 6.60
N PHE A 146 0.76 7.97 6.54
CA PHE A 146 1.45 6.85 7.17
C PHE A 146 1.15 6.75 8.67
N VAL A 147 1.19 7.85 9.41
CA VAL A 147 0.92 7.85 10.86
C VAL A 147 -0.55 7.52 11.17
N LEU A 148 -1.47 8.13 10.43
CA LEU A 148 -2.91 7.95 10.62
C LEU A 148 -3.36 6.53 10.25
N GLU A 149 -2.93 6.02 9.10
CA GLU A 149 -3.26 4.68 8.65
C GLU A 149 -2.58 3.62 9.52
N ASP A 150 -1.32 3.79 9.94
CA ASP A 150 -0.66 2.85 10.85
C ASP A 150 -1.41 2.73 12.18
N THR A 151 -1.95 3.86 12.67
CA THR A 151 -2.81 3.87 13.86
C THR A 151 -4.10 3.08 13.62
N TRP A 152 -4.82 3.35 12.52
CA TRP A 152 -6.01 2.58 12.18
C TRP A 152 -5.72 1.08 12.05
N HIS A 153 -4.66 0.76 11.30
CA HIS A 153 -4.24 -0.60 11.02
C HIS A 153 -3.91 -1.33 12.30
N TYR A 154 -3.06 -0.78 13.18
CA TYR A 154 -2.67 -1.44 14.42
C TYR A 154 -3.90 -1.86 15.26
N TRP A 155 -4.86 -0.96 15.45
CA TRP A 155 -6.03 -1.23 16.28
C TRP A 155 -6.98 -2.23 15.62
N MET A 156 -7.24 -2.09 14.32
CA MET A 156 -8.10 -3.02 13.59
C MET A 156 -7.47 -4.41 13.50
N HIS A 157 -6.18 -4.47 13.20
CA HIS A 157 -5.42 -5.71 13.12
C HIS A 157 -5.40 -6.43 14.47
N ARG A 158 -5.09 -5.72 15.56
CA ARG A 158 -5.15 -6.28 16.91
C ARG A 158 -6.55 -6.77 17.27
N ALA A 159 -7.60 -6.01 16.94
CA ALA A 159 -8.98 -6.44 17.17
C ALA A 159 -9.33 -7.70 16.35
N MET A 160 -8.84 -7.78 15.11
CA MET A 160 -9.02 -8.92 14.23
C MET A 160 -8.35 -10.20 14.73
N HIS A 161 -7.40 -10.12 15.66
CA HIS A 161 -6.84 -11.28 16.37
C HIS A 161 -7.71 -11.78 17.55
N TYR A 162 -8.87 -11.17 17.80
CA TYR A 162 -9.73 -11.55 18.92
C TYR A 162 -10.93 -12.43 18.52
N GLY A 163 -11.03 -13.59 19.16
CA GLY A 163 -12.26 -14.39 19.24
C GLY A 163 -12.88 -14.76 17.87
N TRP A 164 -14.05 -14.18 17.59
CA TRP A 164 -14.80 -14.43 16.36
C TRP A 164 -14.16 -13.77 15.14
N LEU A 165 -13.61 -12.56 15.29
CA LEU A 165 -13.00 -11.81 14.20
C LEU A 165 -11.83 -12.60 13.60
N TYR A 166 -10.97 -13.19 14.45
CA TYR A 166 -9.88 -14.02 13.96
C TYR A 166 -10.40 -15.21 13.16
N LYS A 167 -11.31 -15.98 13.75
CA LYS A 167 -11.80 -17.23 13.16
C LYS A 167 -12.52 -17.06 11.82
N LYS A 168 -13.16 -15.91 11.59
CA LYS A 168 -14.05 -15.68 10.43
C LYS A 168 -13.51 -14.68 9.41
N ILE A 169 -12.65 -13.76 9.83
CA ILE A 169 -12.16 -12.66 8.99
C ILE A 169 -10.66 -12.87 8.75
N HIS A 170 -9.86 -12.82 9.81
CA HIS A 170 -8.40 -12.69 9.70
C HIS A 170 -7.63 -14.00 9.50
N LYS A 171 -8.24 -15.15 9.81
CA LYS A 171 -7.60 -16.47 9.63
C LYS A 171 -7.20 -16.75 8.17
N ILE A 172 -7.92 -16.17 7.20
CA ILE A 172 -7.59 -16.34 5.77
C ILE A 172 -6.25 -15.67 5.46
N HIS A 173 -6.03 -14.46 5.97
CA HIS A 173 -4.76 -13.76 5.86
C HIS A 173 -3.59 -14.56 6.45
N HIS A 174 -3.84 -15.19 7.60
CA HIS A 174 -2.92 -16.08 8.30
C HIS A 174 -2.76 -17.48 7.69
N GLN A 175 -3.32 -17.75 6.51
CA GLN A 175 -3.19 -19.06 5.85
C GLN A 175 -1.72 -19.42 5.62
N TYR A 176 -0.89 -18.44 5.26
CA TYR A 176 0.54 -18.63 5.05
C TYR A 176 1.31 -18.17 6.30
N SER A 177 1.77 -19.15 7.09
CA SER A 177 2.61 -18.88 8.28
C SER A 177 3.98 -18.27 7.93
N ALA A 178 4.47 -18.48 6.71
CA ALA A 178 5.55 -17.71 6.10
C ALA A 178 4.94 -16.91 4.95
N PRO A 179 4.76 -15.60 5.11
CA PRO A 179 4.17 -14.78 4.06
C PRO A 179 5.14 -14.62 2.89
N PHE A 180 4.59 -14.24 1.75
CA PHE A 180 5.31 -13.82 0.55
C PHE A 180 4.58 -12.62 -0.05
N GLY A 181 5.26 -11.80 -0.86
CA GLY A 181 4.74 -10.48 -1.28
C GLY A 181 3.30 -10.46 -1.83
N LEU A 182 2.93 -11.45 -2.65
CA LEU A 182 1.56 -11.59 -3.20
C LEU A 182 0.48 -11.87 -2.15
N ALA A 183 0.85 -12.36 -0.96
CA ALA A 183 -0.07 -12.64 0.13
C ALA A 183 -0.46 -11.38 0.92
N ALA A 184 0.13 -10.22 0.62
CA ALA A 184 -0.15 -8.96 1.32
C ALA A 184 -1.63 -8.56 1.29
N GLU A 185 -2.31 -8.78 0.16
CA GLU A 185 -3.76 -8.56 0.02
C GLU A 185 -4.56 -9.87 -0.05
N TYR A 186 -3.96 -11.01 0.31
CA TYR A 186 -4.67 -12.27 0.45
C TYR A 186 -5.45 -12.29 1.76
N ALA A 187 -6.69 -11.81 1.73
CA ALA A 187 -7.50 -11.64 2.93
C ALA A 187 -8.99 -11.91 2.67
N SER A 188 -9.79 -11.94 3.74
CA SER A 188 -11.25 -12.01 3.59
C SER A 188 -11.83 -10.71 3.02
N PRO A 189 -12.98 -10.73 2.31
CA PRO A 189 -13.60 -9.51 1.79
C PRO A 189 -13.84 -8.43 2.86
N ILE A 190 -14.24 -8.84 4.07
CA ILE A 190 -14.49 -7.90 5.18
C ILE A 190 -13.18 -7.26 5.64
N GLU A 191 -12.10 -8.03 5.70
CA GLU A 191 -10.78 -7.51 6.07
C GLU A 191 -10.28 -6.50 5.04
N VAL A 192 -10.38 -6.84 3.75
CA VAL A 192 -10.04 -5.93 2.64
C VAL A 192 -10.81 -4.62 2.76
N MET A 193 -12.12 -4.68 3.05
CA MET A 193 -12.93 -3.46 3.26
C MET A 193 -12.47 -2.65 4.48
N VAL A 194 -12.15 -3.29 5.61
CA VAL A 194 -11.73 -2.59 6.84
C VAL A 194 -10.35 -1.98 6.69
N LEU A 195 -9.41 -2.68 6.06
CA LEU A 195 -8.07 -2.13 5.79
C LEU A 195 -8.12 -1.04 4.73
N GLY A 196 -8.90 -1.24 3.66
CA GLY A 196 -9.15 -0.21 2.64
C GLY A 196 -9.80 1.05 3.21
N LEU A 197 -10.69 0.92 4.20
CA LEU A 197 -11.25 2.06 4.93
C LEU A 197 -10.17 2.86 5.67
N GLY A 198 -9.13 2.23 6.21
CA GLY A 198 -7.98 2.92 6.81
C GLY A 198 -7.16 3.68 5.77
N THR A 199 -6.81 3.00 4.68
CA THR A 199 -6.00 3.53 3.57
C THR A 199 -6.65 4.72 2.88
N VAL A 200 -7.96 4.67 2.65
CA VAL A 200 -8.72 5.74 1.99
C VAL A 200 -9.29 6.75 2.99
N GLY A 201 -9.71 6.29 4.16
CA GLY A 201 -10.32 7.12 5.19
C GLY A 201 -9.36 8.15 5.77
N SER A 202 -8.07 7.84 5.91
CA SER A 202 -7.09 8.80 6.45
C SER A 202 -6.91 10.04 5.55
N PRO A 203 -6.69 9.90 4.22
CA PRO A 203 -6.72 11.03 3.29
C PRO A 203 -8.07 11.74 3.20
N ILE A 204 -9.19 11.02 3.28
CA ILE A 204 -10.53 11.63 3.26
C ILE A 204 -10.76 12.49 4.49
N LEU A 205 -10.42 12.00 5.69
CA LEU A 205 -10.47 12.78 6.92
C LEU A 205 -9.60 14.03 6.82
N TRP A 206 -8.40 13.91 6.23
CA TRP A 206 -7.52 15.05 6.01
C TRP A 206 -8.17 16.12 5.12
N VAL A 207 -8.73 15.76 3.96
CA VAL A 207 -9.36 16.74 3.07
C VAL A 207 -10.63 17.33 3.69
N MET A 208 -11.39 16.55 4.46
CA MET A 208 -12.55 17.06 5.23
C MET A 208 -12.14 18.16 6.22
N LEU A 209 -10.99 18.02 6.87
CA LEU A 209 -10.52 18.97 7.88
C LEU A 209 -9.80 20.18 7.29
N THR A 210 -9.11 20.00 6.17
CA THR A 210 -8.19 21.01 5.63
C THR A 210 -8.66 21.65 4.32
N GLY A 211 -9.59 21.01 3.61
CA GLY A 211 -9.95 21.37 2.23
C GLY A 211 -8.79 21.26 1.24
N ASN A 212 -7.69 20.60 1.61
CA ASN A 212 -6.44 20.63 0.84
C ASN A 212 -5.87 19.22 0.64
N LEU A 213 -6.33 18.57 -0.42
CA LEU A 213 -5.75 17.32 -0.91
C LEU A 213 -5.96 17.22 -2.41
N HIS A 214 -4.93 16.77 -3.12
CA HIS A 214 -5.00 16.47 -4.54
C HIS A 214 -4.94 14.96 -4.75
N ILE A 215 -5.67 14.45 -5.74
CA ILE A 215 -5.72 13.02 -6.05
C ILE A 215 -4.35 12.43 -6.44
N LEU A 216 -3.44 13.23 -6.99
CA LEU A 216 -2.05 12.77 -7.21
C LEU A 216 -1.36 12.39 -5.89
N THR A 217 -1.54 13.18 -4.82
CA THR A 217 -1.02 12.82 -3.50
C THR A 217 -1.65 11.51 -3.01
N MET A 218 -2.96 11.32 -3.25
CA MET A 218 -3.66 10.08 -2.93
C MET A 218 -3.04 8.87 -3.66
N TYR A 219 -2.72 8.99 -4.95
CA TYR A 219 -2.08 7.92 -5.71
C TYR A 219 -0.68 7.61 -5.20
N ILE A 220 0.14 8.64 -4.94
CA ILE A 220 1.48 8.44 -4.38
C ILE A 220 1.40 7.76 -3.01
N TRP A 221 0.45 8.19 -2.17
CA TRP A 221 0.17 7.55 -0.89
C TRP A 221 -0.18 6.06 -1.05
N ILE A 222 -1.12 5.71 -1.93
CA ILE A 222 -1.53 4.32 -2.18
C ILE A 222 -0.33 3.51 -2.66
N VAL A 223 0.47 4.01 -3.60
CA VAL A 223 1.68 3.31 -4.08
C VAL A 223 2.68 3.07 -2.94
N CYS A 224 2.96 4.07 -2.11
CA CYS A 224 3.81 3.91 -0.95
C CYS A 224 3.26 2.86 0.04
N ARG A 225 1.95 2.86 0.26
CA ARG A 225 1.26 1.92 1.14
C ARG A 225 1.32 0.48 0.62
N LEU A 226 1.10 0.28 -0.68
CA LEU A 226 1.24 -1.01 -1.36
C LEU A 226 2.66 -1.54 -1.24
N PHE A 227 3.66 -0.69 -1.49
CA PHE A 227 5.05 -1.06 -1.39
C PHE A 227 5.41 -1.50 0.03
N GLN A 228 4.96 -0.73 1.02
CA GLN A 228 5.15 -1.09 2.42
C GLN A 228 4.49 -2.45 2.75
N ALA A 229 3.24 -2.67 2.35
CA ALA A 229 2.52 -3.92 2.62
C ALA A 229 3.26 -5.13 2.04
N ILE A 230 3.59 -5.06 0.75
CA ILE A 230 4.24 -6.14 0.01
C ILE A 230 5.63 -6.43 0.59
N ASP A 231 6.36 -5.39 1.00
CA ASP A 231 7.70 -5.52 1.56
C ASP A 231 7.66 -6.16 2.95
N ALA A 232 6.69 -5.79 3.79
CA ALA A 232 6.46 -6.43 5.08
C ALA A 232 6.09 -7.91 4.94
N HIS A 233 5.44 -8.31 3.84
CA HIS A 233 5.08 -9.70 3.55
C HIS A 233 6.14 -10.47 2.76
N SER A 234 7.24 -9.83 2.35
CA SER A 234 8.19 -10.45 1.41
C SER A 234 8.83 -11.75 1.91
N GLY A 235 8.95 -11.90 3.24
CA GLY A 235 9.64 -13.03 3.88
C GLY A 235 11.17 -12.96 3.76
N TYR A 236 11.71 -11.78 3.42
CA TYR A 236 13.13 -11.54 3.23
C TYR A 236 13.66 -10.44 4.13
N GLU A 237 14.80 -10.71 4.76
CA GLU A 237 15.54 -9.76 5.58
C GLU A 237 16.91 -9.49 4.96
N PHE A 238 17.04 -8.33 4.31
CA PHE A 238 18.28 -7.90 3.66
C PHE A 238 19.07 -6.91 4.53
N PRO A 239 20.41 -6.84 4.36
CA PRO A 239 21.23 -5.82 5.01
C PRO A 239 20.82 -4.36 4.72
N TRP A 240 20.02 -4.13 3.69
CA TRP A 240 19.49 -2.83 3.29
C TRP A 240 17.98 -2.68 3.51
N SER A 241 17.34 -3.60 4.23
CA SER A 241 15.95 -3.42 4.66
C SER A 241 15.80 -2.12 5.45
N LEU A 242 14.68 -1.42 5.23
CA LEU A 242 14.50 -0.06 5.75
C LEU A 242 14.63 0.06 7.27
N HIS A 243 14.25 -0.98 8.02
CA HIS A 243 14.33 -0.99 9.48
C HIS A 243 15.77 -0.90 10.03
N HIS A 244 16.80 -1.24 9.22
CA HIS A 244 18.19 -1.02 9.60
C HIS A 244 18.61 0.46 9.57
N PHE A 245 17.90 1.31 8.83
CA PHE A 245 18.14 2.75 8.74
C PHE A 245 17.12 3.57 9.54
N LEU A 246 15.89 3.06 9.67
CA LEU A 246 14.81 3.64 10.46
C LEU A 246 14.37 2.58 11.50
N PRO A 247 15.00 2.52 12.70
CA PRO A 247 14.78 1.43 13.66
C PRO A 247 13.35 1.25 14.17
N PHE A 248 12.51 2.28 14.04
CA PHE A 248 11.10 2.23 14.39
C PHE A 248 10.21 1.72 13.25
N TRP A 249 10.77 1.43 12.07
CA TRP A 249 10.04 0.82 10.95
C TRP A 249 9.79 -0.66 11.20
N ALA A 250 8.56 -1.09 10.98
CA ALA A 250 8.18 -2.50 10.99
C ALA A 250 8.56 -3.11 9.64
N GLY A 251 9.63 -3.90 9.64
CA GLY A 251 10.14 -4.60 8.46
C GLY A 251 9.46 -5.94 8.24
N ALA A 252 9.98 -6.69 7.26
CA ALA A 252 9.55 -8.05 7.00
C ALA A 252 9.76 -8.96 8.21
N ASP A 253 10.86 -8.78 8.97
CA ASP A 253 11.13 -9.52 10.21
C ASP A 253 10.00 -9.41 11.25
N HIS A 254 9.45 -8.20 11.44
CA HIS A 254 8.38 -7.92 12.39
C HIS A 254 7.10 -8.66 12.02
N HIS A 255 6.71 -8.55 10.74
CA HIS A 255 5.45 -9.10 10.26
C HIS A 255 5.56 -10.61 9.94
N ASP A 256 6.72 -11.10 9.54
CA ASP A 256 6.97 -12.53 9.39
C ASP A 256 6.84 -13.24 10.76
N THR A 257 7.42 -12.67 11.83
CA THR A 257 7.24 -13.17 13.20
C THR A 257 5.75 -13.16 13.61
N HIS A 258 4.99 -12.15 13.17
CA HIS A 258 3.55 -12.08 13.39
C HIS A 258 2.81 -13.28 12.76
N HIS A 259 3.06 -13.56 11.48
CA HIS A 259 2.49 -14.71 10.76
C HIS A 259 2.95 -16.06 11.33
N GLU A 260 4.18 -16.13 11.86
CA GLU A 260 4.71 -17.36 12.44
C GLU A 260 4.04 -17.69 13.79
N LYS A 261 3.81 -16.66 14.62
CA LYS A 261 3.33 -16.84 16.00
C LYS A 261 1.83 -16.60 16.17
N PHE A 262 1.17 -15.96 15.22
CA PHE A 262 -0.26 -15.58 15.27
C PHE A 262 -0.61 -14.69 16.48
N ILE A 263 0.36 -13.99 17.06
CA ILE A 263 0.17 -13.12 18.23
C ILE A 263 1.25 -12.05 18.31
N GLY A 264 0.86 -10.85 18.73
CA GLY A 264 1.74 -9.68 18.84
C GLY A 264 2.16 -9.13 17.47
N ASN A 265 3.05 -8.12 17.44
CA ASN A 265 3.54 -7.51 16.19
C ASN A 265 2.40 -7.04 15.26
N TYR A 266 1.43 -6.31 15.79
CA TYR A 266 0.24 -5.88 15.04
C TYR A 266 0.45 -4.63 14.19
N ALA A 267 1.52 -3.88 14.42
CA ALA A 267 1.80 -2.67 13.66
C ALA A 267 2.16 -2.99 12.20
N SER A 268 1.73 -2.12 11.28
CA SER A 268 1.99 -2.31 9.86
C SER A 268 3.30 -1.63 9.45
N SER A 269 3.41 -0.33 9.70
CA SER A 269 4.54 0.49 9.23
C SER A 269 5.49 0.86 10.36
N PHE A 270 5.00 1.14 11.56
CA PHE A 270 5.82 1.63 12.66
C PHE A 270 5.65 0.81 13.94
N ARG A 271 6.75 0.31 14.49
CA ARG A 271 6.77 -0.54 15.69
C ARG A 271 6.30 0.15 16.98
N TRP A 272 6.03 1.46 16.96
CA TRP A 272 5.73 2.24 18.16
C TRP A 272 4.50 1.73 18.92
N TRP A 273 3.48 1.20 18.23
CA TRP A 273 2.25 0.79 18.90
C TRP A 273 2.47 -0.51 19.65
N ASP A 274 3.20 -1.44 19.02
CA ASP A 274 3.63 -2.67 19.67
C ASP A 274 4.57 -2.40 20.84
N TYR A 275 5.51 -1.46 20.68
CA TYR A 275 6.40 -1.04 21.75
C TYR A 275 5.65 -0.42 22.93
N CYS A 276 4.78 0.56 22.67
CA CYS A 276 4.04 1.29 23.70
C CYS A 276 3.07 0.40 24.48
N LEU A 277 2.52 -0.63 23.85
CA LEU A 277 1.51 -1.53 24.44
C LEU A 277 2.09 -2.90 24.84
N ASP A 278 3.41 -3.07 24.74
CA ASP A 278 4.15 -4.31 25.03
C ASP A 278 3.59 -5.54 24.27
N THR A 279 3.17 -5.33 23.02
CA THR A 279 2.64 -6.39 22.14
C THR A 279 3.65 -6.91 21.13
N GLU A 280 4.93 -6.53 21.20
CA GLU A 280 5.95 -7.17 20.36
C GLU A 280 6.05 -8.69 20.68
N SER A 281 6.13 -9.54 19.68
CA SER A 281 6.31 -11.00 19.79
C SER A 281 7.71 -11.42 19.34
N GLY A 282 8.01 -12.71 19.50
CA GLY A 282 9.33 -13.27 19.20
C GLY A 282 10.24 -13.45 20.41
N PRO A 283 11.42 -14.08 20.21
CA PRO A 283 12.30 -14.51 21.30
C PRO A 283 12.86 -13.35 22.12
N GLU A 284 13.23 -12.26 21.46
CA GLU A 284 13.82 -11.09 22.11
C GLU A 284 12.81 -10.36 23.00
N ALA A 285 11.59 -10.12 22.48
CA ALA A 285 10.50 -9.53 23.26
C ALA A 285 10.13 -10.41 24.47
N ALA A 286 10.09 -11.74 24.29
CA ALA A 286 9.84 -12.67 25.38
C ALA A 286 10.94 -12.64 26.45
N LYS A 287 12.23 -12.57 26.04
CA LYS A 287 13.37 -12.43 26.95
C LYS A 287 13.28 -11.13 27.75
N LYS A 288 13.06 -9.99 27.07
CA LYS A 288 12.92 -8.66 27.69
C LYS A 288 11.76 -8.62 28.70
N ARG A 289 10.62 -9.24 28.38
CA ARG A 289 9.50 -9.37 29.33
C ARG A 289 9.85 -10.19 30.56
N ARG A 290 10.60 -11.29 30.42
CA ARG A 290 11.07 -12.12 31.54
C ARG A 290 12.04 -11.34 32.43
N GLU A 291 13.01 -10.65 31.86
CA GLU A 291 13.98 -9.83 32.59
C GLU A 291 13.30 -8.72 33.40
N ARG A 292 12.39 -7.95 32.78
CA ARG A 292 11.59 -6.92 33.48
C ARG A 292 10.74 -7.51 34.63
N LYS A 293 10.26 -8.74 34.49
CA LYS A 293 9.49 -9.42 35.54
C LYS A 293 10.39 -9.78 36.73
N ILE A 294 11.56 -10.37 36.47
CA ILE A 294 12.56 -10.71 37.50
C ILE A 294 13.02 -9.45 38.24
N GLU A 295 13.33 -8.36 37.53
CA GLU A 295 13.73 -7.09 38.15
C GLU A 295 12.64 -6.53 39.08
N LYS A 296 11.36 -6.63 38.68
CA LYS A 296 10.23 -6.21 39.52
C LYS A 296 10.08 -7.09 40.76
N GLU A 297 10.32 -8.39 40.65
CA GLU A 297 10.27 -9.32 41.78
C GLU A 297 11.42 -9.05 42.77
N VAL A 298 12.64 -8.83 42.27
CA VAL A 298 13.80 -8.45 43.10
C VAL A 298 13.54 -7.13 43.84
N LYS A 299 13.03 -6.09 43.14
CA LYS A 299 12.71 -4.80 43.77
C LYS A 299 11.59 -4.86 44.81
N LYS A 300 10.69 -5.85 44.72
CA LYS A 300 9.63 -6.06 45.72
C LYS A 300 10.12 -6.83 46.95
N ALA A 301 11.21 -7.57 46.81
CA ALA A 301 11.81 -8.36 47.88
C ALA A 301 12.86 -7.58 48.70
N GLN A 302 13.27 -6.40 48.21
CA GLN A 302 14.10 -5.42 48.91
C GLN A 302 13.23 -4.40 49.63
#